data_AF-A0A1Q9EYN6-F1
#
_entry.id   AF-A0A1Q9EYN6-F1
#
_cell.length_a   1.000
_cell.length_b   1.000
_cell.length_c   1.000
_cell.angle_alpha   90.00
_cell.angle_beta   90.00
_cell.angle_gamma   90.00
#
_symmetry.space_group_name_H-M   'P 1'
#
loop_
_entity.id
_entity.type
_entity.pdbx_description
1 polymer ?
#
loop_
_entity_poly.entity_id
_entity_poly.type
_entity_poly.pdbx_seq_one_letter_code
_entity_poly.pdbx_strand_id
1 'polypeptide(L)'
;MRMSFDQGDHGQQLDDGATAIMLRRLPSKLMIESFLDILNQFWPGRYNFVYVPHDKSRQRNVALAFVNFTDSEAARTAFAYFQGRSHPMDVRLGSHIRVSQADVQGLNLNLAYFIARSGLTDMENPHAPRVFEKGRRVNLLEAAKKHVTMQLVAQASQHVKAVDDARAKQAARPRRDPPILTSMMVIVVMKMEKLVKLMTTIG
;
A
#
# COMPACT_ATOMS: atom_id res chain seq x y z
N MET A 1 -21.59 -13.60 -15.21
CA MET A 1 -20.82 -12.38 -15.55
C MET A 1 -20.64 -11.57 -14.28
N ARG A 2 -19.47 -11.68 -13.62
CA ARG A 2 -19.19 -10.97 -12.35
C ARG A 2 -18.70 -9.55 -12.67
N MET A 3 -19.59 -8.59 -12.64
CA MET A 3 -19.21 -7.18 -12.51
C MET A 3 -19.16 -6.85 -11.02
N SER A 4 -17.99 -7.07 -10.41
CA SER A 4 -17.69 -6.60 -9.07
C SER A 4 -17.06 -5.22 -9.22
N PHE A 5 -17.72 -4.23 -8.64
CA PHE A 5 -17.39 -2.81 -8.62
C PHE A 5 -15.90 -2.56 -8.30
N ASP A 6 -15.10 -2.31 -9.34
CA ASP A 6 -13.81 -1.64 -9.24
C ASP A 6 -14.12 -0.15 -9.04
N GLN A 7 -14.40 0.25 -7.80
CA GLN A 7 -14.51 1.67 -7.48
C GLN A 7 -13.11 2.30 -7.57
N GLY A 8 -12.86 2.94 -8.72
CA GLY A 8 -12.03 4.13 -8.86
C GLY A 8 -10.52 3.94 -8.77
N ASP A 9 -9.89 3.42 -9.83
CA ASP A 9 -8.47 3.69 -10.09
C ASP A 9 -8.23 4.42 -11.43
N HIS A 10 -9.31 4.91 -12.05
CA HIS A 10 -9.24 5.69 -13.27
C HIS A 10 -8.89 7.14 -12.96
N GLY A 11 -7.59 7.47 -12.94
CA GLY A 11 -7.14 8.87 -13.00
C GLY A 11 -6.08 9.30 -12.00
N GLN A 12 -5.49 8.40 -11.21
CA GLN A 12 -4.35 8.83 -10.38
C GLN A 12 -3.20 9.23 -11.30
N GLN A 13 -2.82 10.50 -11.18
CA GLN A 13 -1.67 11.10 -11.81
C GLN A 13 -0.65 11.39 -10.71
N LEU A 14 0.63 11.26 -11.06
CA LEU A 14 1.72 11.66 -10.20
C LEU A 14 1.91 13.18 -10.38
N ASP A 15 1.92 13.93 -9.28
CA ASP A 15 2.15 15.37 -9.29
C ASP A 15 3.54 15.70 -9.86
N ASP A 16 3.67 16.88 -10.45
CA ASP A 16 4.97 17.32 -10.95
C ASP A 16 5.96 17.52 -9.80
N GLY A 17 7.16 16.95 -9.95
CA GLY A 17 8.20 16.95 -8.93
C GLY A 17 8.07 15.85 -7.87
N ALA A 18 6.98 15.07 -7.84
CA ALA A 18 6.87 13.94 -6.92
C ALA A 18 7.90 12.86 -7.26
N THR A 19 8.54 12.31 -6.21
CA THR A 19 9.59 11.31 -6.31
C THR A 19 9.22 9.98 -5.66
N ALA A 20 8.15 9.91 -4.87
CA ALA A 20 7.74 8.72 -4.15
C ALA A 20 6.40 8.16 -4.60
N ILE A 21 6.35 6.84 -4.77
CA ILE A 21 5.15 6.09 -5.12
C ILE A 21 4.86 5.00 -4.08
N MET A 22 3.58 4.65 -3.98
CA MET A 22 3.06 3.56 -3.15
C MET A 22 2.41 2.53 -4.06
N LEU A 23 2.84 1.27 -3.92
CA LEU A 23 2.22 0.11 -4.53
C LEU A 23 1.31 -0.58 -3.52
N ARG A 24 0.11 -0.94 -3.97
CA ARG A 24 -0.91 -1.66 -3.20
C ARG A 24 -1.26 -2.96 -3.90
N ARG A 25 -1.78 -3.92 -3.12
CA ARG A 25 -2.08 -5.29 -3.58
C ARG A 25 -0.83 -6.04 -4.05
N LEU A 26 0.32 -5.75 -3.43
CA LEU A 26 1.56 -6.48 -3.67
C LEU A 26 1.35 -7.97 -3.36
N PRO A 27 1.87 -8.91 -4.18
CA PRO A 27 1.78 -10.34 -3.87
C PRO A 27 2.37 -10.63 -2.51
N SER A 28 1.63 -11.33 -1.64
CA SER A 28 1.93 -11.43 -0.21
C SER A 28 3.29 -12.06 0.13
N LYS A 29 3.83 -12.89 -0.77
CA LYS A 29 5.15 -13.54 -0.64
C LYS A 29 6.30 -12.76 -1.28
N LEU A 30 6.03 -11.64 -1.95
CA LEU A 30 7.08 -10.83 -2.55
C LEU A 30 7.93 -10.20 -1.45
N MET A 31 9.22 -10.56 -1.42
CA MET A 31 10.18 -10.03 -0.46
C MET A 31 10.86 -8.77 -1.00
N ILE A 32 11.45 -7.98 -0.09
CA ILE A 32 12.12 -6.73 -0.46
C ILE A 32 13.28 -6.96 -1.44
N GLU A 33 14.06 -8.03 -1.30
CA GLU A 33 15.18 -8.32 -2.20
C GLU A 33 14.67 -8.67 -3.61
N SER A 34 13.62 -9.50 -3.74
CA SER A 34 13.00 -9.76 -5.04
C SER A 34 12.38 -8.52 -5.68
N PHE A 35 11.85 -7.61 -4.87
CA PHE A 35 11.35 -6.33 -5.36
C PHE A 35 12.48 -5.41 -5.82
N LEU A 36 13.62 -5.41 -5.12
CA LEU A 36 14.83 -4.71 -5.58
C LEU A 36 15.36 -5.26 -6.89
N ASP A 37 15.32 -6.57 -7.12
CA ASP A 37 15.73 -7.16 -8.40
C ASP A 37 14.88 -6.61 -9.56
N ILE A 38 13.56 -6.49 -9.35
CA ILE A 38 12.66 -5.89 -10.33
C ILE A 38 13.03 -4.42 -10.56
N LEU A 39 13.21 -3.65 -9.49
CA LEU A 39 13.57 -2.24 -9.62
C LEU A 39 14.92 -2.04 -10.32
N ASN A 40 15.90 -2.89 -10.06
CA ASN A 40 17.21 -2.86 -10.70
C ASN A 40 17.16 -3.15 -12.20
N GLN A 41 16.18 -3.94 -12.66
CA GLN A 41 16.00 -4.22 -14.09
C GLN A 41 15.55 -2.99 -14.88
N PHE A 42 14.71 -2.14 -14.30
CA PHE A 42 14.08 -1.01 -15.01
C PHE A 42 14.63 0.36 -14.61
N TRP A 43 15.08 0.52 -13.36
CA TRP A 43 15.56 1.78 -12.78
C TRP A 43 16.87 1.58 -11.98
N PRO A 44 17.91 0.98 -12.57
CA PRO A 44 19.17 0.73 -11.87
C PRO A 44 19.76 2.03 -11.32
N GLY A 45 19.91 2.10 -10.00
CA GLY A 45 20.47 3.26 -9.30
C GLY A 45 19.63 4.54 -9.32
N ARG A 46 18.37 4.50 -9.80
CA ARG A 46 17.47 5.65 -9.89
C ARG A 46 16.48 5.77 -8.73
N TYR A 47 16.75 5.05 -7.64
CA TYR A 47 15.99 5.13 -6.39
C TYR A 47 16.91 5.16 -5.18
N ASN A 48 16.42 5.75 -4.10
CA ASN A 48 17.20 5.98 -2.87
C ASN A 48 16.52 5.45 -1.61
N PHE A 49 15.24 5.07 -1.67
CA PHE A 49 14.52 4.45 -0.56
C PHE A 49 13.54 3.39 -1.08
N VAL A 50 13.59 2.18 -0.55
CA VAL A 50 12.65 1.09 -0.86
C VAL A 50 12.21 0.45 0.44
N TYR A 51 10.91 0.28 0.61
CA TYR A 51 10.35 -0.34 1.81
C TYR A 51 9.18 -1.25 1.47
N VAL A 52 9.23 -2.48 1.98
CA VAL A 52 8.15 -3.48 1.87
C VAL A 52 7.79 -3.90 3.29
N PRO A 53 6.78 -3.27 3.92
CA PRO A 53 6.42 -3.59 5.29
C PRO A 53 6.00 -5.04 5.43
N HIS A 54 6.49 -5.69 6.48
CA HIS A 54 6.34 -7.13 6.70
C HIS A 54 5.63 -7.41 8.02
N ASP A 55 4.58 -8.23 7.96
CA ASP A 55 3.90 -8.76 9.14
C ASP A 55 4.68 -9.97 9.66
N LYS A 56 5.45 -9.76 10.74
CA LYS A 56 6.26 -10.81 11.38
C LYS A 56 5.41 -12.00 11.83
N SER A 57 4.17 -11.77 12.27
CA SER A 57 3.29 -12.84 12.77
C SER A 57 2.79 -13.76 11.66
N ARG A 58 2.56 -13.20 10.47
CA ARG A 58 2.01 -13.91 9.32
C ARG A 58 3.04 -14.28 8.25
N GLN A 59 4.32 -13.95 8.48
CA GLN A 59 5.44 -14.18 7.58
C GLN A 59 5.15 -13.76 6.12
N ARG A 60 4.52 -12.60 5.96
CA ARG A 60 4.12 -12.05 4.65
C ARG A 60 4.16 -10.54 4.67
N ASN A 61 4.31 -9.92 3.50
CA ASN A 61 4.13 -8.48 3.39
C ASN A 61 2.66 -8.10 3.60
N VAL A 62 2.42 -6.83 3.94
CA VAL A 62 1.07 -6.29 4.16
C VAL A 62 0.41 -5.82 2.86
N ALA A 63 0.81 -6.38 1.72
CA ALA A 63 0.38 -6.01 0.37
C ALA A 63 0.72 -4.56 -0.02
N LEU A 64 1.82 -4.02 0.53
CA LEU A 64 2.31 -2.65 0.28
C LEU A 64 3.79 -2.64 -0.08
N ALA A 65 4.19 -1.70 -0.93
CA ALA A 65 5.56 -1.27 -1.09
C ALA A 65 5.63 0.26 -1.29
N PHE A 66 6.72 0.86 -0.85
CA PHE A 66 7.04 2.27 -1.02
C PHE A 66 8.40 2.39 -1.72
N VAL A 67 8.48 3.27 -2.71
CA VAL A 67 9.73 3.55 -3.43
C VAL A 67 9.87 5.06 -3.59
N ASN A 68 10.99 5.62 -3.14
CA ASN A 68 11.40 6.98 -3.49
C ASN A 68 12.52 6.93 -4.52
N PHE A 69 12.28 7.59 -5.64
CA PHE A 69 13.21 7.76 -6.76
C PHE A 69 14.15 8.94 -6.52
N THR A 70 15.29 8.95 -7.23
CA THR A 70 16.28 10.04 -7.14
C THR A 70 15.80 11.33 -7.79
N ASP A 71 14.85 11.23 -8.71
CA ASP A 71 14.29 12.33 -9.49
C ASP A 71 12.85 12.00 -9.93
N SER A 72 12.09 13.04 -10.27
CA SER A 72 10.68 12.92 -10.63
C SER A 72 10.45 12.24 -11.99
N GLU A 73 11.44 12.26 -12.88
CA GLU A 73 11.35 11.58 -14.18
C GLU A 73 11.34 10.06 -14.00
N ALA A 74 12.26 9.53 -13.19
CA ALA A 74 12.28 8.12 -12.83
C ALA A 74 10.98 7.70 -12.11
N ALA A 75 10.49 8.52 -11.19
CA ALA A 75 9.20 8.26 -10.53
C ALA A 75 8.04 8.21 -11.53
N ARG A 76 7.99 9.13 -12.50
CA ARG A 76 6.94 9.19 -13.54
C ARG A 76 6.95 7.97 -14.45
N THR A 77 8.14 7.54 -14.90
CA THR A 77 8.27 6.33 -15.73
C THR A 77 7.91 5.07 -14.96
N ALA A 78 8.33 4.96 -13.70
CA ALA A 78 7.93 3.87 -12.81
C ALA A 78 6.42 3.84 -12.56
N PHE A 79 5.82 5.00 -12.30
CA PHE A 79 4.38 5.13 -12.13
C PHE A 79 3.62 4.61 -13.37
N ALA A 80 4.01 5.02 -14.57
CA ALA A 80 3.41 4.54 -15.81
C ALA A 80 3.60 3.02 -16.03
N TYR A 81 4.76 2.47 -15.66
CA TYR A 81 5.00 1.03 -15.71
C TYR A 81 4.08 0.25 -14.77
N PHE A 82 3.95 0.68 -13.51
CA PHE A 82 3.08 0.01 -12.54
C PHE A 82 1.57 0.25 -12.80
N GLN A 83 1.22 1.22 -13.64
CA GLN A 83 -0.13 1.35 -14.22
C GLN A 83 -0.39 0.39 -15.39
N GLY A 84 0.62 -0.34 -15.85
CA GLY A 84 0.53 -1.20 -17.04
C GLY A 84 0.46 -0.42 -18.36
N ARG A 85 0.95 0.84 -18.38
CA ARG A 85 0.86 1.74 -19.55
C ARG A 85 2.15 1.81 -20.37
N SER A 86 3.24 1.20 -19.93
CA SER A 86 4.55 1.30 -20.57
C SER A 86 5.06 -0.03 -21.13
N HIS A 87 5.15 -1.07 -20.30
CA HIS A 87 5.65 -2.40 -20.67
C HIS A 87 4.84 -3.48 -19.94
N PRO A 88 4.88 -4.74 -20.41
CA PRO A 88 4.37 -5.87 -19.63
C PRO A 88 5.01 -5.90 -18.24
N MET A 89 4.17 -6.05 -17.22
CA MET A 89 4.63 -6.07 -15.84
C MET A 89 5.36 -7.38 -15.54
N ASP A 90 6.42 -7.31 -14.74
CA ASP A 90 7.14 -8.48 -14.23
C ASP A 90 6.16 -9.50 -13.61
N VAL A 91 6.32 -10.77 -13.97
CA VAL A 91 5.41 -11.86 -13.57
C VAL A 91 5.29 -12.02 -12.05
N ARG A 92 6.29 -11.57 -11.29
CA ARG A 92 6.31 -11.63 -9.82
C ARG A 92 5.39 -10.61 -9.15
N LEU A 93 4.94 -9.58 -9.90
CA LEU A 93 4.06 -8.50 -9.41
C LEU A 93 2.58 -8.81 -9.62
N GLY A 94 2.24 -9.35 -10.79
CA GLY A 94 0.86 -9.64 -11.20
C GLY A 94 0.02 -8.40 -11.56
N SER A 95 -1.01 -8.60 -12.37
CA SER A 95 -1.86 -7.52 -12.93
C SER A 95 -2.77 -6.80 -11.92
N HIS A 96 -2.84 -7.29 -10.68
CA HIS A 96 -3.73 -6.75 -9.65
C HIS A 96 -3.11 -5.62 -8.83
N ILE A 97 -1.80 -5.35 -8.99
CA ILE A 97 -1.15 -4.23 -8.33
C ILE A 97 -1.83 -2.92 -8.72
N ARG A 98 -1.85 -1.99 -7.76
CA ARG A 98 -2.32 -0.62 -7.94
C ARG A 98 -1.22 0.32 -7.49
N VAL A 99 -0.90 1.32 -8.30
CA VAL A 99 0.11 2.33 -7.97
C VAL A 99 -0.58 3.66 -7.68
N SER A 100 0.01 4.40 -6.75
CA SER A 100 -0.47 5.69 -6.28
C SER A 100 0.71 6.58 -5.90
N GLN A 101 0.51 7.89 -5.91
CA GLN A 101 1.47 8.80 -5.28
C GLN A 101 1.55 8.47 -3.79
N ALA A 102 2.76 8.46 -3.22
CA ALA A 102 2.92 8.32 -1.78
C ALA A 102 2.60 9.64 -1.07
N ASP A 103 1.98 9.59 0.11
CA ASP A 103 1.73 10.80 0.91
C ASP A 103 3.03 11.45 1.40
N VAL A 104 4.07 10.63 1.60
CA VAL A 104 5.39 11.06 2.05
C VAL A 104 6.37 11.09 0.87
N GLN A 105 6.83 12.29 0.52
CA GLN A 105 7.73 12.54 -0.61
C GLN A 105 9.17 12.82 -0.16
N GLY A 106 10.15 12.32 -0.92
CA GLY A 106 11.57 12.54 -0.69
C GLY A 106 12.21 11.59 0.34
N LEU A 107 13.52 11.41 0.25
CA LEU A 107 14.29 10.47 1.09
C LEU A 107 14.19 10.82 2.58
N ASN A 108 14.48 12.07 2.94
CA ASN A 108 14.62 12.50 4.33
C ASN A 108 13.31 12.31 5.11
N LEU A 109 12.18 12.67 4.49
CA LEU A 109 10.87 12.54 5.12
C LEU A 109 10.42 11.08 5.18
N ASN A 110 10.73 10.25 4.17
CA ASN A 110 10.47 8.80 4.23
C ASN A 110 11.25 8.12 5.37
N LEU A 111 12.52 8.47 5.57
CA LEU A 111 13.32 8.00 6.70
C LEU A 111 12.73 8.45 8.04
N ALA A 112 12.39 9.74 8.16
CA ALA A 112 11.78 10.29 9.36
C ALA A 112 10.45 9.62 9.69
N TYR A 113 9.62 9.36 8.67
CA TYR A 113 8.35 8.65 8.79
C TYR A 113 8.54 7.21 9.27
N PHE A 114 9.50 6.48 8.71
CA PHE A 114 9.84 5.15 9.19
C PHE A 114 10.25 5.16 10.68
N ILE A 115 11.14 6.07 11.07
CA ILE A 115 11.58 6.19 12.47
C ILE A 115 10.41 6.54 13.40
N ALA A 116 9.56 7.50 13.02
CA ALA A 116 8.40 7.89 13.82
C ALA A 116 7.38 6.77 13.96
N ARG A 117 7.23 5.91 12.93
CA ARG A 117 6.24 4.82 12.90
C ARG A 117 6.73 3.54 13.61
N SER A 118 7.99 3.17 13.41
CA SER A 118 8.56 1.89 13.84
C SER A 118 9.46 1.99 15.06
N GLY A 119 9.97 3.18 15.37
CA GLY A 119 10.97 3.40 16.40
C GLY A 119 12.39 3.05 15.94
N LEU A 120 13.39 3.57 16.67
CA LEU A 120 14.82 3.39 16.33
C LEU A 120 15.30 1.93 16.46
N THR A 121 14.66 1.13 17.31
CA THR A 121 15.03 -0.28 17.50
C THR A 121 14.74 -1.15 16.28
N ASP A 122 13.84 -0.72 15.40
CA ASP A 122 13.46 -1.46 14.19
C ASP A 122 14.42 -1.21 13.02
N MET A 123 15.48 -0.43 13.19
CA MET A 123 16.43 -0.09 12.11
C MET A 123 17.32 -1.27 11.69
N GLU A 124 17.54 -2.24 12.56
CA GLU A 124 18.30 -3.46 12.25
C GLU A 124 17.40 -4.60 11.75
N ASN A 125 16.09 -4.37 11.66
CA ASN A 125 15.14 -5.37 11.20
C ASN A 125 15.46 -5.78 9.75
N PRO A 126 15.52 -7.08 9.42
CA PRO A 126 15.74 -7.54 8.04
C PRO A 126 14.73 -6.97 7.04
N HIS A 127 13.52 -6.60 7.49
CA HIS A 127 12.47 -5.99 6.68
C HIS A 127 12.43 -4.47 6.77
N ALA A 128 13.41 -3.83 7.43
CA ALA A 128 13.56 -2.37 7.43
C ALA A 128 13.82 -1.83 6.01
N PRO A 129 13.57 -0.54 5.77
CA PRO A 129 13.83 0.08 4.48
C PRO A 129 15.28 -0.12 3.99
N ARG A 130 15.41 -0.19 2.68
CA ARG A 130 16.69 -0.22 1.97
C ARG A 130 16.96 1.17 1.45
N VAL A 131 18.14 1.69 1.79
CA VAL A 131 18.55 3.05 1.44
C VAL A 131 19.74 2.98 0.51
N PHE A 132 19.77 3.89 -0.46
CA PHE A 132 20.81 3.91 -1.48
C PHE A 132 21.33 5.33 -1.67
N GLU A 133 22.65 5.44 -1.79
CA GLU A 133 23.33 6.68 -2.19
C GLU A 133 24.16 6.41 -3.44
N LYS A 134 23.97 7.22 -4.49
CA LYS A 134 24.65 7.05 -5.79
C LYS A 134 24.54 5.62 -6.33
N GLY A 135 23.34 5.03 -6.21
CA GLY A 135 23.03 3.67 -6.65
C GLY A 135 23.61 2.54 -5.78
N ARG A 136 24.30 2.84 -4.67
CA ARG A 136 24.87 1.83 -3.76
C ARG A 136 24.07 1.75 -2.47
N ARG A 137 23.80 0.53 -2.01
CA ARG A 137 23.12 0.29 -0.73
C ARG A 137 24.01 0.80 0.41
N VAL A 138 23.43 1.59 1.31
CA VAL A 138 24.08 2.11 2.51
C VAL A 138 23.40 1.58 3.77
N ASN A 139 24.08 1.72 4.92
CA ASN A 139 23.50 1.37 6.20
C ASN A 139 22.35 2.34 6.56
N LEU A 140 21.21 1.80 6.98
CA LEU A 140 20.01 2.59 7.29
C LEU A 140 20.22 3.56 8.45
N LEU A 141 20.94 3.15 9.50
CA LEU A 141 21.24 3.99 10.65
C LEU A 141 22.12 5.18 10.26
N GLU A 142 23.17 4.93 9.48
CA GLU A 142 24.05 6.00 9.00
C GLU A 142 23.33 6.97 8.05
N ALA A 143 22.47 6.45 7.17
CA ALA A 143 21.63 7.29 6.32
C ALA A 143 20.65 8.14 7.14
N ALA A 144 20.01 7.56 8.16
CA ALA A 144 19.11 8.31 9.03
C ALA A 144 19.84 9.43 9.78
N LYS A 145 21.01 9.15 10.39
CA LYS A 145 21.82 10.16 11.08
C LYS A 145 22.20 11.32 10.15
N LYS A 146 22.47 11.03 8.89
CA LYS A 146 22.86 12.02 7.87
C LYS A 146 21.69 12.87 7.37
N HIS A 147 20.53 12.27 7.18
CA HIS A 147 19.42 12.89 6.43
C HIS A 147 18.21 13.30 7.29
N VAL A 148 18.11 12.82 8.53
CA VAL A 148 16.95 13.04 9.39
C VAL A 148 17.27 14.03 10.50
N THR A 149 16.49 15.11 10.57
CA THR A 149 16.56 16.10 11.65
C THR A 149 15.41 15.91 12.63
N MET A 150 15.52 16.47 13.84
CA MET A 150 14.44 16.42 14.84
C MET A 150 13.15 17.11 14.35
N GLN A 151 13.27 18.15 13.52
CA GLN A 151 12.12 18.80 12.89
C GLN A 151 11.38 17.85 11.95
N LEU A 152 12.12 17.08 11.14
CA LEU A 152 11.52 16.08 10.25
C LEU A 152 10.85 14.95 11.04
N VAL A 153 11.45 14.50 12.16
CA VAL A 153 10.82 13.50 13.03
C VAL A 153 9.52 14.04 13.65
N ALA A 154 9.49 15.30 14.09
CA ALA A 154 8.29 15.93 14.62
C ALA A 154 7.17 16.02 13.56
N GLN A 155 7.51 16.49 12.34
CA GLN A 155 6.59 16.53 11.20
C GLN A 155 6.06 15.12 10.86
N ALA A 156 6.94 14.13 10.79
CA ALA A 156 6.58 12.75 10.54
C ALA A 156 5.65 12.19 11.61
N SER A 157 5.90 12.49 12.88
CA SER A 157 5.09 12.03 14.02
C SER A 157 3.67 12.60 13.98
N GLN A 158 3.52 13.87 13.58
CA GLN A 158 2.21 14.48 13.34
C GLN A 158 1.47 13.79 12.20
N HIS A 159 2.18 13.48 11.10
CA HIS A 159 1.59 12.77 9.97
C HIS A 159 1.16 11.34 10.35
N VAL A 160 1.99 10.60 11.08
CA VAL A 160 1.67 9.26 11.64
C VAL A 160 0.38 9.33 12.46
N LYS A 161 0.27 10.29 13.37
CA LYS A 161 -0.94 10.49 14.19
C LYS A 161 -2.16 10.79 13.32
N ALA A 162 -2.04 11.69 12.34
CA ALA A 162 -3.15 12.03 11.44
C ALA A 162 -3.64 10.81 10.64
N VAL A 163 -2.73 9.95 10.17
CA VAL A 163 -3.06 8.70 9.46
C VAL A 163 -3.77 7.71 10.39
N ASP A 164 -3.28 7.54 11.64
CA ASP A 164 -3.92 6.66 12.61
C ASP A 164 -5.31 7.16 13.00
N ASP A 165 -5.47 8.47 13.22
CA ASP A 165 -6.76 9.10 13.52
C ASP A 165 -7.74 8.93 12.35
N ALA A 166 -7.28 9.11 11.10
CA ALA A 166 -8.09 8.91 9.91
C ALA A 166 -8.52 7.43 9.77
N ARG A 167 -7.61 6.50 10.03
CA ARG A 167 -7.89 5.06 10.00
C ARG A 167 -8.89 4.66 11.10
N ALA A 168 -8.73 5.19 12.32
CA ALA A 168 -9.65 4.95 13.42
C ALA A 168 -11.04 5.48 13.10
N LYS A 169 -11.15 6.70 12.56
CA LYS A 169 -12.42 7.28 12.10
C LYS A 169 -13.07 6.42 11.02
N GLN A 170 -12.30 5.88 10.07
CA GLN A 170 -12.82 5.03 9.01
C GLN A 170 -13.28 3.67 9.52
N ALA A 171 -12.59 3.09 10.52
CA ALA A 171 -13.02 1.86 11.18
C ALA A 171 -14.27 2.06 12.07
N ALA A 172 -14.44 3.26 12.63
CA ALA A 172 -15.59 3.64 13.44
C ALA A 172 -16.82 4.07 12.61
N ARG A 173 -16.68 4.29 11.29
CA ARG A 173 -17.85 4.52 10.42
C ARG A 173 -18.72 3.27 10.48
N PRO A 174 -20.04 3.40 10.75
CA PRO A 174 -20.94 2.27 10.65
C PRO A 174 -20.76 1.67 9.27
N ARG A 175 -20.58 0.35 9.20
CA ARG A 175 -20.59 -0.35 7.92
C ARG A 175 -21.87 0.10 7.24
N ARG A 176 -21.78 0.73 6.06
CA ARG A 176 -22.96 0.90 5.23
C ARG A 176 -23.50 -0.51 5.06
N ASP A 177 -24.67 -0.77 5.64
CA ASP A 177 -25.39 -1.99 5.30
C ASP A 177 -25.40 -2.06 3.78
N PRO A 178 -25.10 -3.24 3.19
CA PRO A 178 -25.22 -3.37 1.76
C PRO A 178 -26.61 -2.85 1.36
N PRO A 179 -26.75 -2.11 0.25
CA PRO A 179 -28.08 -1.80 -0.25
C PRO A 179 -28.81 -3.13 -0.33
N ILE A 180 -29.94 -3.20 0.37
CA ILE A 180 -30.79 -4.38 0.50
C ILE A 180 -30.93 -4.97 -0.91
N LEU A 181 -30.27 -6.10 -1.15
CA LEU A 181 -30.55 -6.95 -2.30
C LEU A 181 -31.89 -7.62 -1.98
N THR A 182 -32.97 -6.85 -2.19
CA THR A 182 -34.32 -7.35 -2.31
C THR A 182 -34.33 -8.31 -3.49
N SER A 183 -34.08 -9.59 -3.24
CA SER A 183 -34.65 -10.74 -3.94
C SER A 183 -33.76 -11.96 -3.68
N MET A 184 -34.16 -12.73 -2.68
CA MET A 184 -34.11 -14.20 -2.61
C MET A 184 -34.21 -14.66 -1.15
N MET A 185 -33.68 -13.91 -0.19
CA MET A 185 -33.77 -14.30 1.23
C MET A 185 -35.13 -14.00 1.86
N VAL A 186 -35.79 -12.89 1.48
CA VAL A 186 -37.18 -12.59 1.89
C VAL A 186 -38.17 -13.59 1.28
N ILE A 187 -37.92 -14.08 0.05
CA ILE A 187 -38.79 -15.08 -0.60
C ILE A 187 -38.68 -16.43 0.11
N VAL A 188 -37.50 -16.85 0.55
CA VAL A 188 -37.33 -18.13 1.29
C VAL A 188 -37.99 -18.04 2.67
N VAL A 189 -37.81 -16.94 3.40
CA VAL A 189 -38.44 -16.74 4.73
C VAL A 189 -39.97 -16.60 4.60
N MET A 190 -40.49 -15.83 3.63
CA MET A 190 -41.93 -15.71 3.39
C MET A 190 -42.57 -16.98 2.82
N LYS A 191 -41.86 -17.79 2.01
CA LYS A 191 -42.36 -19.10 1.56
C LYS A 191 -42.44 -20.08 2.73
N MET A 192 -41.49 -20.07 3.66
CA MET A 192 -41.56 -20.92 4.84
C MET A 192 -42.71 -20.52 5.77
N GLU A 193 -42.96 -19.23 5.99
CA GLU A 193 -44.10 -18.78 6.81
C GLU A 193 -45.47 -19.12 6.19
N LYS A 194 -45.60 -19.05 4.86
CA LYS A 194 -46.81 -19.51 4.16
C LYS A 194 -46.97 -21.03 4.18
N LEU A 195 -45.89 -21.80 4.10
CA LEU A 195 -45.93 -23.27 4.19
C LEU A 195 -46.36 -23.72 5.59
N VAL A 196 -45.80 -23.08 6.63
CA VAL A 196 -46.16 -23.37 8.03
C VAL A 196 -47.63 -23.04 8.30
N LYS A 197 -48.12 -21.86 7.85
CA LYS A 197 -49.56 -21.52 7.98
C LYS A 197 -50.48 -22.47 7.22
N LEU A 198 -50.10 -22.91 6.02
CA LEU A 198 -50.91 -23.88 5.25
C LEU A 198 -50.95 -25.24 5.94
N MET A 199 -49.88 -25.66 6.62
CA MET A 199 -49.83 -26.91 7.38
C MET A 199 -50.58 -26.83 8.73
N THR A 200 -50.87 -25.63 9.25
CA THR A 200 -51.60 -25.47 10.53
C THR A 200 -53.11 -25.25 10.36
N THR A 201 -53.63 -25.15 9.13
CA THR A 201 -55.07 -24.93 8.85
C THR A 201 -55.75 -26.17 8.26
N ILE A 202 -55.01 -27.26 8.02
CA ILE A 202 -55.53 -28.54 7.51
C ILE A 202 -55.32 -29.67 8.55
N GLY A 203 -55.23 -29.30 9.83
CA GLY A 203 -55.16 -30.21 10.97
C GLY A 203 -56.06 -29.74 12.10
#